data_AF-A0A7Y4RWS1-F1
#
_entry.id   AF-A0A7Y4RWS1-F1
#
_cell.length_a   1.000
_cell.length_b   1.000
_cell.length_c   1.000
_cell.angle_alpha   90.00
_cell.angle_beta   90.00
_cell.angle_gamma   90.00
#
_symmetry.space_group_name_H-M   'P 1'
#
loop_
_entity.id
_entity.type
_entity.pdbx_description
1 polymer ?
#
loop_
_entity_poly.entity_id
_entity_poly.type
_entity_poly.pdbx_seq_one_letter_code
_entity_poly.pdbx_strand_id
1 'polypeptide(L)'
;MTEKRGCSPEDLLAAIAFEGRVLGDLCDLLAKQRAGVAADDAGAVEAATHAVSRVLFTLSEARRRRVALVEALTGVVDGRLALVESILGSNPVLKSARRELQARAERVIRDLAVTQTVLRRAVLSGEAYLRSMLAATAGPSTAYGPAGAPPDVVGSGILFNRTG
;
A
#
# COMPACT_ATOMS: atom_id res chain seq x y z
N MET A 1 4.77 19.45 -45.90
CA MET A 1 4.06 20.11 -44.80
C MET A 1 3.18 19.05 -44.14
N THR A 2 3.69 18.38 -43.11
CA THR A 2 2.97 17.36 -42.37
C THR A 2 2.01 18.04 -41.40
N GLU A 3 0.71 17.84 -41.58
CA GLU A 3 -0.33 18.21 -40.61
C GLU A 3 0.06 17.66 -39.23
N LYS A 4 0.51 18.55 -38.35
CA LYS A 4 0.57 18.29 -36.92
C LYS A 4 -0.89 18.04 -36.53
N ARG A 5 -1.31 16.78 -36.35
CA ARG A 5 -2.58 16.48 -35.65
C ARG A 5 -2.47 17.17 -34.30
N GLY A 6 -3.09 18.35 -34.21
CA GLY A 6 -2.93 19.25 -33.08
C GLY A 6 -3.48 18.56 -31.84
N CYS A 7 -2.63 18.39 -30.82
CA CYS A 7 -3.08 18.03 -29.49
C CYS A 7 -4.20 19.00 -29.09
N SER A 8 -5.40 18.49 -28.89
CA SER A 8 -6.57 19.31 -28.57
C SER A 8 -6.82 19.36 -27.06
N PRO A 9 -7.52 20.38 -26.54
CA PRO A 9 -7.98 20.39 -25.15
C PRO A 9 -8.88 19.19 -24.81
N GLU A 10 -9.59 18.63 -25.80
CA GLU A 10 -10.41 17.43 -25.63
C GLU A 10 -9.57 16.17 -25.38
N ASP A 11 -8.42 16.05 -26.03
CA ASP A 11 -7.46 14.95 -25.78
C ASP A 11 -6.95 14.98 -24.34
N LEU A 12 -6.68 16.17 -23.80
CA LEU A 12 -6.28 16.34 -22.40
C LEU A 12 -7.41 15.96 -21.44
N LEU A 13 -8.65 16.36 -21.72
CA LEU A 13 -9.82 15.95 -20.93
C LEU A 13 -10.01 14.44 -20.95
N ALA A 14 -9.87 13.80 -22.12
CA ALA A 14 -9.96 12.34 -22.25
C ALA A 14 -8.84 11.64 -21.47
N ALA A 15 -7.63 12.18 -21.45
CA ALA A 15 -6.51 11.66 -20.67
C ALA A 15 -6.76 11.78 -19.16
N ILE A 16 -7.29 12.91 -18.68
CA ILE A 16 -7.66 13.10 -17.26
C ILE A 16 -8.77 12.12 -16.86
N ALA A 17 -9.79 11.95 -17.70
CA ALA A 17 -10.87 11.01 -17.45
C ALA A 17 -10.37 9.56 -17.40
N PHE A 18 -9.44 9.20 -18.29
CA PHE A 18 -8.80 7.88 -18.26
C PHE A 18 -7.98 7.67 -16.99
N GLU A 19 -7.12 8.62 -16.61
CA GLU A 19 -6.36 8.56 -15.34
C GLU A 19 -7.30 8.41 -14.13
N GLY A 20 -8.41 9.15 -14.13
CA GLY A 20 -9.45 9.04 -13.11
C GLY A 20 -10.11 7.67 -13.05
N ARG A 21 -10.32 6.98 -14.18
CA ARG A 21 -10.84 5.60 -14.20
C ARG A 21 -9.84 4.61 -13.62
N VAL A 22 -8.57 4.72 -14.01
CA VAL A 22 -7.49 3.85 -13.50
C VAL A 22 -7.34 4.00 -11.97
N LEU A 23 -7.50 5.22 -11.43
CA LEU A 23 -7.55 5.42 -9.98
C LEU A 23 -8.76 4.75 -9.31
N GLY A 24 -9.91 4.72 -9.99
CA GLY A 24 -11.09 3.99 -9.54
C GLY A 24 -10.83 2.47 -9.49
N ASP A 25 -10.24 1.92 -10.54
CA ASP A 25 -9.86 0.49 -10.58
C ASP A 25 -8.90 0.14 -9.43
N LEU A 26 -7.98 1.05 -9.09
CA LEU A 26 -7.07 0.87 -7.97
C LEU A 26 -7.81 0.82 -6.62
N CYS A 27 -8.80 1.70 -6.39
CA CYS A 27 -9.65 1.65 -5.19
C CYS A 27 -10.36 0.30 -5.08
N ASP A 28 -10.94 -0.21 -6.16
CA ASP A 28 -11.66 -1.48 -6.17
C ASP A 28 -10.74 -2.66 -5.86
N LEU A 29 -9.51 -2.64 -6.40
CA LEU A 29 -8.51 -3.67 -6.10
C LEU A 29 -8.04 -3.63 -4.65
N LEU A 30 -7.83 -2.42 -4.07
CA LEU A 30 -7.50 -2.28 -2.66
C LEU A 30 -8.64 -2.77 -1.75
N ALA A 31 -9.90 -2.56 -2.15
CA ALA A 31 -11.05 -3.12 -1.43
C ALA A 31 -11.09 -4.65 -1.51
N LYS A 32 -10.87 -5.24 -2.71
CA LYS A 32 -10.78 -6.70 -2.88
C LYS A 32 -9.66 -7.32 -2.07
N GLN A 33 -8.49 -6.68 -2.03
CA GLN A 33 -7.37 -7.15 -1.21
C GLN A 33 -7.74 -7.19 0.28
N ARG A 34 -8.40 -6.15 0.80
CA ARG A 34 -8.90 -6.13 2.19
C ARG A 34 -9.94 -7.23 2.44
N ALA A 35 -10.84 -7.46 1.49
CA ALA A 35 -11.83 -8.54 1.60
C ALA A 35 -11.17 -9.92 1.62
N GLY A 36 -10.15 -10.15 0.79
CA GLY A 36 -9.36 -11.39 0.80
C GLY A 36 -8.66 -11.63 2.14
N VAL A 37 -8.06 -10.57 2.72
CA VAL A 37 -7.47 -10.66 4.07
C VAL A 37 -8.52 -10.99 5.13
N ALA A 38 -9.69 -10.36 5.07
CA ALA A 38 -10.77 -10.61 6.04
C ALA A 38 -11.36 -12.03 5.93
N ALA A 39 -11.21 -12.68 4.77
CA ALA A 39 -11.67 -14.04 4.51
C ALA A 39 -10.56 -15.10 4.68
N ASP A 40 -9.35 -14.71 5.12
CA ASP A 40 -8.16 -15.57 5.16
C ASP A 40 -7.86 -16.27 3.81
N ASP A 41 -8.24 -15.63 2.70
CA ASP A 41 -8.03 -16.14 1.34
C ASP A 41 -6.71 -15.60 0.76
N ALA A 42 -5.64 -16.36 0.97
CA ALA A 42 -4.31 -16.01 0.46
C ALA A 42 -4.27 -15.89 -1.08
N GLY A 43 -5.03 -16.72 -1.79
CA GLY A 43 -5.09 -16.69 -3.26
C GLY A 43 -5.73 -15.40 -3.78
N ALA A 44 -6.81 -14.95 -3.14
CA ALA A 44 -7.43 -13.67 -3.46
C ALA A 44 -6.50 -12.48 -3.17
N VAL A 45 -5.74 -12.51 -2.08
CA VAL A 45 -4.76 -11.47 -1.73
C VAL A 45 -3.63 -11.41 -2.76
N GLU A 46 -3.10 -12.56 -3.18
CA GLU A 46 -2.05 -12.64 -4.20
C GLU A 46 -2.55 -12.14 -5.56
N ALA A 47 -3.72 -12.59 -6.01
CA ALA A 47 -4.34 -12.14 -7.25
C ALA A 47 -4.58 -10.62 -7.26
N ALA A 48 -5.08 -10.06 -6.14
CA ALA A 48 -5.25 -8.62 -5.99
C ALA A 48 -3.91 -7.87 -6.05
N THR A 49 -2.84 -8.41 -5.45
CA THR A 49 -1.50 -7.81 -5.47
C THR A 49 -0.95 -7.72 -6.89
N HIS A 50 -1.06 -8.78 -7.68
CA HIS A 50 -0.65 -8.76 -9.09
C HIS A 50 -1.47 -7.77 -9.92
N ALA A 51 -2.78 -7.71 -9.69
CA ALA A 51 -3.66 -6.75 -10.36
C ALA A 51 -3.29 -5.30 -10.01
N VAL A 52 -2.96 -5.01 -8.74
CA VAL A 52 -2.50 -3.69 -8.29
C VAL A 52 -1.24 -3.27 -9.05
N SER A 53 -0.24 -4.15 -9.16
CA SER A 53 1.00 -3.85 -9.90
C SER A 53 0.74 -3.47 -11.36
N ARG A 54 -0.19 -4.18 -12.03
CA ARG A 54 -0.58 -3.86 -13.41
C ARG A 54 -1.28 -2.50 -13.51
N VAL A 55 -2.20 -2.21 -12.60
CA VAL A 55 -2.91 -0.93 -12.56
C VAL A 55 -1.97 0.23 -12.27
N LEU A 56 -0.98 0.07 -11.39
CA LEU A 56 0.05 1.09 -11.13
C LEU A 56 0.92 1.38 -12.36
N PHE A 57 1.25 0.35 -13.14
CA PHE A 57 1.92 0.52 -14.43
C PHE A 57 1.04 1.32 -15.40
N THR A 58 -0.22 0.94 -15.56
CA THR A 58 -1.18 1.68 -16.41
C THR A 58 -1.35 3.14 -15.95
N LEU A 59 -1.40 3.39 -14.65
CA LEU A 59 -1.51 4.74 -14.08
C LEU A 59 -0.27 5.59 -14.40
N SER A 60 0.91 4.98 -14.35
CA SER A 60 2.18 5.65 -14.68
C SER A 60 2.19 6.08 -16.15
N GLU A 61 1.74 5.20 -17.06
CA GLU A 61 1.60 5.52 -18.48
C GLU A 61 0.52 6.57 -18.75
N ALA A 62 -0.62 6.50 -18.06
CA ALA A 62 -1.68 7.52 -18.15
C ALA A 62 -1.15 8.90 -17.75
N ARG A 63 -0.38 8.97 -16.65
CA ARG A 63 0.24 10.20 -16.16
C ARG A 63 1.26 10.75 -17.15
N ARG A 64 2.12 9.89 -17.71
CA ARG A 64 3.09 10.27 -18.75
C ARG A 64 2.39 10.86 -19.98
N ARG A 65 1.33 10.20 -20.46
CA ARG A 65 0.51 10.70 -21.56
C ARG A 65 -0.08 12.07 -21.24
N ARG A 66 -0.64 12.27 -20.06
CA ARG A 66 -1.17 13.58 -19.66
C ARG A 66 -0.09 14.66 -19.65
N VAL A 67 1.10 14.37 -19.11
CA VAL A 67 2.23 15.31 -19.10
C VAL A 67 2.61 15.70 -20.53
N ALA A 68 2.74 14.73 -21.44
CA ALA A 68 3.05 14.99 -22.85
C ALA A 68 1.98 15.86 -23.54
N LEU A 69 0.69 15.66 -23.23
CA LEU A 69 -0.40 16.50 -23.76
C LEU A 69 -0.37 17.93 -23.20
N VAL A 70 -0.06 18.07 -21.89
CA VAL A 70 0.11 19.39 -21.27
C VAL A 70 1.27 20.15 -21.93
N GLU A 71 2.40 19.49 -22.13
CA GLU A 71 3.56 20.07 -22.81
C GLU A 71 3.22 20.45 -24.26
N ALA A 72 2.52 19.58 -25.00
CA ALA A 72 2.11 19.86 -26.38
C ALA A 72 1.15 21.06 -26.50
N LEU A 73 0.27 21.26 -25.52
CA LEU A 73 -0.71 22.36 -25.50
C LEU A 73 -0.13 23.69 -25.01
N THR A 74 0.82 23.64 -24.07
CA THR A 74 1.32 24.85 -23.38
C THR A 74 2.73 25.26 -23.80
N GLY A 75 3.49 24.35 -24.41
CA GLY A 75 4.92 24.51 -24.66
C GLY A 75 5.79 24.43 -23.41
N VAL A 76 5.22 24.13 -22.24
CA VAL A 76 5.93 24.06 -20.96
C VAL A 76 6.29 22.61 -20.65
N VAL A 77 7.59 22.32 -20.64
CA VAL A 77 8.16 21.01 -20.24
C VAL A 77 7.81 20.74 -18.78
N ASP A 78 7.39 19.50 -18.48
CA ASP A 78 6.93 19.08 -17.15
C ASP A 78 5.81 19.95 -16.55
N GLY A 79 5.02 20.58 -17.42
CA GLY A 79 3.93 21.46 -17.03
C GLY A 79 2.96 20.80 -16.05
N ARG A 80 2.74 21.44 -14.90
CA ARG A 80 1.69 21.03 -13.96
C ARG A 80 0.33 21.27 -14.60
N LEU A 81 -0.62 20.36 -14.36
CA LEU A 81 -1.99 20.50 -14.88
C LEU A 81 -2.66 21.83 -14.43
N ALA A 82 -2.28 22.35 -13.26
CA ALA A 82 -2.76 23.64 -12.76
C ALA A 82 -2.30 24.84 -13.62
N LEU A 83 -1.15 24.75 -14.30
CA LEU A 83 -0.61 25.83 -15.15
C LEU A 83 -1.35 25.93 -16.50
N VAL A 84 -2.01 24.86 -16.92
CA VAL A 84 -2.78 24.84 -18.18
C VAL A 84 -3.90 25.89 -18.14
N GLU A 85 -4.58 26.03 -17.01
CA GLU A 85 -5.66 27.03 -16.82
C GLU A 85 -5.13 28.47 -16.93
N SER A 86 -3.89 28.75 -16.48
CA SER A 86 -3.29 30.08 -16.62
C SER A 86 -2.83 30.41 -18.04
N ILE A 87 -2.46 29.40 -18.83
CA ILE A 87 -1.90 29.57 -20.18
C ILE A 87 -2.99 29.57 -21.25
N LEU A 88 -3.93 28.63 -21.18
CA LEU A 88 -5.04 28.50 -22.15
C LEU A 88 -6.27 29.34 -21.78
N GLY A 89 -6.27 29.95 -20.59
CA GLY A 89 -7.41 30.65 -20.03
C GLY A 89 -8.34 29.76 -19.20
N SER A 90 -9.26 30.42 -18.49
CA SER A 90 -10.18 29.75 -17.56
C SER A 90 -11.17 28.86 -18.32
N ASN A 91 -10.97 27.54 -18.26
CA ASN A 91 -11.90 26.55 -18.77
C ASN A 91 -12.58 25.82 -17.59
N PRO A 92 -13.90 26.03 -17.37
CA PRO A 92 -14.59 25.44 -16.22
C PRO A 92 -14.65 23.91 -16.27
N VAL A 93 -14.68 23.31 -17.47
CA VAL A 93 -14.71 21.85 -17.65
C VAL A 93 -13.38 21.24 -17.24
N LEU A 94 -12.27 21.81 -17.69
CA LEU A 94 -10.92 21.35 -17.31
C LEU A 94 -10.69 21.50 -15.80
N LYS A 95 -11.11 22.62 -15.22
CA LYS A 95 -11.04 22.87 -13.78
C LYS A 95 -11.83 21.85 -12.97
N SER A 96 -13.04 21.49 -13.43
CA SER A 96 -13.86 20.44 -12.82
C SER A 96 -13.18 19.08 -12.91
N ALA A 97 -12.72 18.69 -14.11
CA ALA A 97 -12.04 17.42 -14.33
C ALA A 97 -10.77 17.27 -13.46
N ARG A 98 -9.98 18.35 -13.31
CA ARG A 98 -8.82 18.37 -12.41
C ARG A 98 -9.19 18.18 -10.95
N ARG A 99 -10.23 18.88 -10.48
CA ARG A 99 -10.72 18.74 -9.10
C ARG A 99 -11.20 17.32 -8.82
N GLU A 100 -11.92 16.73 -9.77
CA GLU A 100 -12.38 15.36 -9.65
C GLU A 100 -11.22 14.36 -9.61
N LEU A 101 -10.22 14.52 -10.49
CA LEU A 101 -9.00 13.71 -10.47
C LEU A 101 -8.28 13.80 -9.13
N GLN A 102 -8.14 15.02 -8.59
CA GLN A 102 -7.52 15.24 -7.29
C GLN A 102 -8.31 14.55 -6.16
N ALA A 103 -9.63 14.70 -6.13
CA ALA A 103 -10.48 14.06 -5.14
C ALA A 103 -10.38 12.51 -5.20
N ARG A 104 -10.27 11.94 -6.39
CA ARG A 104 -10.05 10.50 -6.59
C ARG A 104 -8.66 10.07 -6.08
N ALA A 105 -7.62 10.83 -6.37
CA ALA A 105 -6.28 10.54 -5.87
C ALA A 105 -6.23 10.57 -4.33
N GLU A 106 -6.87 11.56 -3.70
CA GLU A 106 -6.99 11.65 -2.25
C GLU A 106 -7.74 10.45 -1.66
N ARG A 107 -8.77 9.94 -2.36
CA ARG A 107 -9.48 8.72 -1.95
C ARG A 107 -8.56 7.50 -1.98
N VAL A 108 -7.80 7.31 -3.06
CA VAL A 108 -6.83 6.21 -3.19
C VAL A 108 -5.80 6.25 -2.05
N ILE A 109 -5.28 7.44 -1.70
CA ILE A 109 -4.33 7.59 -0.59
C ILE A 109 -4.94 7.11 0.74
N ARG A 110 -6.20 7.47 1.01
CA ARG A 110 -6.91 7.00 2.22
C ARG A 110 -7.11 5.48 2.19
N ASP A 111 -7.57 4.94 1.06
CA ASP A 111 -7.81 3.50 0.93
C ASP A 111 -6.50 2.70 1.09
N LEU A 112 -5.40 3.20 0.53
CA LEU A 112 -4.08 2.60 0.71
C LEU A 112 -3.65 2.57 2.18
N ALA A 113 -3.86 3.67 2.92
CA ALA A 113 -3.56 3.72 4.34
C ALA A 113 -4.37 2.68 5.13
N VAL A 114 -5.65 2.53 4.82
CA VAL A 114 -6.51 1.51 5.44
C VAL A 114 -6.01 0.10 5.10
N THR A 115 -5.71 -0.18 3.83
CA THR A 115 -5.19 -1.48 3.39
C THR A 115 -3.87 -1.83 4.08
N GLN A 116 -2.95 -0.88 4.22
CA GLN A 116 -1.69 -1.10 4.94
C GLN A 116 -1.92 -1.46 6.42
N THR A 117 -2.85 -0.77 7.09
CA THR A 117 -3.21 -1.09 8.47
C THR A 117 -3.82 -2.49 8.59
N VAL A 118 -4.70 -2.88 7.67
CA VAL A 118 -5.31 -4.21 7.63
C VAL A 118 -4.25 -5.30 7.44
N LEU A 119 -3.36 -5.15 6.46
CA LEU A 119 -2.30 -6.12 6.17
C LEU A 119 -1.34 -6.27 7.36
N ARG A 120 -0.89 -5.15 7.96
CA ARG A 120 -0.02 -5.22 9.16
C ARG A 120 -0.69 -5.95 10.30
N ARG A 121 -1.97 -5.69 10.56
CA ARG A 121 -2.72 -6.37 11.61
C ARG A 121 -2.83 -7.87 11.36
N ALA A 122 -3.09 -8.27 10.11
CA ALA A 122 -3.15 -9.68 9.74
C ALA A 122 -1.81 -10.41 9.98
N VAL A 123 -0.69 -9.79 9.58
CA VAL A 123 0.66 -10.33 9.84
C VAL A 123 0.91 -10.51 11.34
N LEU A 124 0.67 -9.48 12.14
CA LEU A 124 0.87 -9.54 13.60
C LEU A 124 0.00 -10.60 14.27
N SER A 125 -1.25 -10.78 13.80
CA SER A 125 -2.15 -11.81 14.30
C SER A 125 -1.65 -13.21 13.96
N GLY A 126 -1.16 -13.43 12.73
CA GLY A 126 -0.58 -14.71 12.31
C GLY A 126 0.66 -15.06 13.13
N GLU A 127 1.55 -14.10 13.38
CA GLU A 127 2.72 -14.32 14.24
C GLU A 127 2.33 -14.68 15.68
N ALA A 128 1.35 -13.98 16.26
CA ALA A 128 0.87 -14.27 17.61
C ALA A 128 0.28 -15.70 17.70
N TYR A 129 -0.48 -16.10 16.67
CA TYR A 129 -1.02 -17.46 16.56
C TYR A 129 0.09 -18.51 16.51
N LEU A 130 1.09 -18.33 15.63
CA LEU A 130 2.23 -19.26 15.52
C LEU A 130 3.01 -19.38 16.84
N ARG A 131 3.26 -18.25 17.53
CA ARG A 131 3.91 -18.26 18.84
C ARG A 131 3.10 -19.04 19.88
N SER A 132 1.77 -18.89 19.87
CA SER A 132 0.90 -19.64 20.79
C SER A 132 0.90 -21.14 20.54
N MET A 133 0.90 -21.57 19.26
CA MET A 133 1.03 -22.98 18.90
C MET A 133 2.37 -23.55 19.35
N LEU A 134 3.47 -22.84 19.09
CA LEU A 134 4.81 -23.29 19.46
C LEU A 134 4.96 -23.41 20.98
N ALA A 135 4.46 -22.44 21.74
CA ALA A 135 4.47 -22.47 23.20
C ALA A 135 3.62 -23.62 23.78
N ALA A 136 2.48 -23.94 23.14
CA ALA A 136 1.64 -25.06 23.55
C ALA A 136 2.29 -26.43 23.25
N THR A 137 3.03 -26.55 22.14
CA THR A 137 3.79 -27.77 21.81
C THR A 137 5.08 -27.92 22.64
N ALA A 138 5.68 -26.80 23.05
CA ALA A 138 6.80 -26.77 23.99
C ALA A 138 6.30 -26.82 25.44
N GLY A 139 5.32 -27.70 25.71
CA GLY A 139 4.76 -27.94 27.04
C GLY A 139 5.88 -28.00 28.10
N PRO A 140 5.57 -27.64 29.37
CA PRO A 140 6.59 -27.45 30.38
C PRO A 140 7.52 -28.63 30.34
N SER A 141 8.78 -28.38 29.97
CA SER A 141 9.83 -29.39 30.06
C SER A 141 9.73 -29.88 31.49
N THR A 142 9.16 -31.06 31.69
CA THR A 142 9.27 -31.80 32.93
C THR A 142 10.76 -31.99 33.05
N ALA A 143 11.38 -31.06 33.76
CA ALA A 143 12.72 -31.21 34.25
C ALA A 143 12.72 -32.60 34.85
N TYR A 144 13.50 -33.49 34.23
CA TYR A 144 13.81 -34.78 34.78
C TYR A 144 14.69 -34.50 36.00
N GLY A 145 14.07 -33.95 37.05
CA GLY A 145 14.62 -33.88 38.39
C GLY A 145 14.44 -35.27 38.97
N PRO A 146 15.51 -35.98 39.34
CA PRO A 146 15.36 -37.23 40.06
C PRO A 146 14.67 -36.91 41.39
N ALA A 147 13.48 -37.47 41.58
CA ALA A 147 12.75 -37.41 42.84
C ALA A 147 13.31 -38.45 43.83
N GLY A 148 13.64 -38.00 45.04
CA GLY A 148 13.92 -38.80 46.25
C GLY A 148 15.40 -38.81 46.64
N ALA A 149 15.86 -38.32 47.81
CA ALA A 149 15.23 -38.28 49.13
C ALA A 149 15.75 -37.11 50.03
N PRO A 150 15.03 -36.75 51.14
CA PRO A 150 15.36 -35.65 52.08
C PRO A 150 16.03 -36.17 53.38
N PRO A 151 16.21 -35.36 54.44
CA PRO A 151 16.81 -34.02 54.57
C PRO A 151 18.05 -34.04 55.51
N ASP A 152 18.94 -33.03 55.51
CA ASP A 152 19.51 -32.55 56.79
C ASP A 152 20.30 -31.23 56.76
N VAL A 153 20.02 -30.45 57.82
CA VAL A 153 20.81 -29.47 58.59
C VAL A 153 21.56 -28.31 57.90
N VAL A 154 21.04 -27.11 58.17
CA VAL A 154 21.70 -25.86 58.59
C VAL A 154 23.22 -25.78 58.39
N GLY A 155 23.66 -24.89 57.49
CA GLY A 155 25.06 -24.49 57.36
C GLY A 155 25.21 -23.15 56.65
N SER A 156 25.21 -22.07 57.43
CA SER A 156 25.66 -20.74 57.01
C SER A 156 27.12 -20.79 56.53
N GLY A 157 27.43 -20.30 55.33
CA GLY A 157 28.75 -20.45 54.72
C GLY A 157 29.07 -19.46 53.59
N ILE A 158 29.27 -18.21 53.99
CA ILE A 158 30.17 -17.16 53.46
C ILE A 158 30.76 -17.34 52.04
N LEU A 159 30.50 -16.33 51.20
CA LEU A 159 31.18 -16.01 49.94
C LEU A 159 32.69 -15.78 50.13
N PHE A 160 33.53 -16.46 49.34
CA PHE A 160 34.84 -15.93 48.97
C PHE A 160 35.08 -16.06 47.46
N ASN A 161 35.09 -14.89 46.83
CA ASN A 161 35.72 -14.62 45.56
C ASN A 161 37.25 -14.64 45.74
N ARG A 162 37.98 -15.39 44.92
CA ARG A 162 39.39 -15.08 44.60
C ARG A 162 39.75 -15.55 43.20
N THR A 163 40.17 -14.57 42.43
CA THR A 163 40.84 -14.59 41.13
C THR A 163 42.11 -15.44 41.11
N GLY A 164 42.37 -16.06 39.96
CA GLY A 164 43.66 -16.54 39.47
C GLY A 164 43.66 -16.44 37.95
#